data_AF-A0AAW3RD73-F1
#
_entry.id   AF-A0AAW3RD73-F1
#
_cell.length_a   1.000
_cell.length_b   1.000
_cell.length_c   1.000
_cell.angle_alpha   90.00
_cell.angle_beta   90.00
_cell.angle_gamma   90.00
#
_symmetry.space_group_name_H-M   'P 1'
#
loop_
_entity.id
_entity.type
_entity.pdbx_description
1 polymer ?
#
loop_
_entity_poly.entity_id
_entity_poly.type
_entity_poly.pdbx_seq_one_letter_code
_entity_poly.pdbx_strand_id
1 'polypeptide(L)'
;MAIQLVTDQLSNVLDDTLRSQLVGDFKVIQKALNDLDGAQARLNSDQDKINQDFKNIKDDNKTRDANVQAIVNILTKYDVPIQIVNGKVVETEEGE
;
A
#
# COMPACT_ATOMS: atom_id res chain seq x y z
N MET A 1 6.16 6.94 -21.34
CA MET A 1 6.82 7.11 -22.65
C MET A 1 7.01 5.72 -23.24
N ALA A 2 6.74 5.54 -24.54
CA ALA A 2 7.07 4.30 -25.21
C ALA A 2 8.60 4.20 -25.35
N ILE A 3 9.18 3.05 -25.02
CA ILE A 3 10.57 2.75 -25.30
C ILE A 3 10.68 2.54 -26.81
N GLN A 4 11.56 3.29 -27.47
CA GLN A 4 11.80 3.16 -28.90
C GLN A 4 13.22 2.63 -29.12
N LEU A 5 13.30 1.43 -29.70
CA LEU A 5 14.55 0.78 -30.10
C LEU A 5 14.65 0.79 -31.62
N VAL A 6 15.86 0.83 -32.15
CA VAL A 6 16.13 0.69 -33.58
C VAL A 6 16.16 -0.80 -33.92
N THR A 7 15.02 -1.33 -34.37
CA THR A 7 14.88 -2.75 -34.73
C THR A 7 15.04 -2.96 -36.24
N ASP A 8 13.98 -2.76 -37.02
CA ASP A 8 13.94 -3.10 -38.45
C ASP A 8 14.78 -2.15 -39.32
N GLN A 9 15.27 -1.06 -38.73
CA GLN A 9 16.09 -0.02 -39.37
C GLN A 9 17.58 -0.15 -39.01
N LEU A 10 17.99 -1.26 -38.40
CA LEU A 10 19.39 -1.52 -38.09
C LEU A 10 20.21 -1.54 -39.39
N SER A 11 21.38 -0.91 -39.38
CA SER A 11 22.31 -0.94 -40.51
C SER A 11 22.69 -2.39 -40.81
N ASN A 12 22.65 -2.76 -42.09
CA ASN A 12 23.08 -4.08 -42.55
C ASN A 12 24.58 -4.11 -42.91
N VAL A 13 25.27 -2.98 -42.74
CA VAL A 13 26.72 -2.85 -42.94
C VAL A 13 27.40 -2.87 -41.58
N LEU A 14 28.51 -3.60 -41.47
CA LEU A 14 29.34 -3.59 -40.26
C LEU A 14 30.17 -2.30 -40.20
N ASP A 15 29.54 -1.22 -39.76
CA ASP A 15 30.11 0.13 -39.70
C ASP A 15 29.84 0.83 -38.36
N ASP A 16 30.32 2.07 -38.26
CA ASP A 16 30.08 2.91 -37.08
C ASP A 16 28.59 3.24 -36.88
N THR A 17 27.79 3.21 -37.95
CA THR A 17 26.33 3.41 -37.89
C THR A 17 25.68 2.28 -37.12
N LEU A 18 25.95 1.03 -37.51
CA LEU A 18 25.46 -0.17 -36.82
C LEU A 18 25.87 -0.15 -35.34
N ARG A 19 27.14 0.16 -35.07
CA ARG A 19 27.65 0.26 -33.69
C ARG A 19 26.90 1.31 -32.88
N SER A 20 26.67 2.50 -33.45
CA SER A 20 25.99 3.61 -32.79
C SER A 20 24.53 3.26 -32.46
N GLN A 21 23.81 2.63 -33.40
CA GLN A 21 22.43 2.17 -33.20
C GLN A 21 22.34 1.16 -32.04
N LEU A 22 23.20 0.13 -32.04
CA LEU A 22 23.24 -0.86 -30.97
C LEU A 22 23.56 -0.24 -29.61
N VAL A 23 24.56 0.64 -29.54
CA VAL A 23 24.92 1.34 -28.29
C VAL A 23 23.78 2.24 -27.82
N GLY A 24 23.06 2.89 -28.73
CA GLY A 24 21.88 3.68 -28.44
C GLY A 24 20.79 2.84 -27.78
N ASP A 25 20.43 1.72 -28.40
CA ASP A 25 19.43 0.80 -27.87
C ASP A 25 19.82 0.24 -26.50
N PHE A 26 21.08 -0.16 -26.30
CA PHE A 26 21.54 -0.61 -24.99
C PHE A 26 21.44 0.46 -23.91
N LYS A 27 21.70 1.73 -24.22
CA LYS A 27 21.50 2.84 -23.27
C LYS A 27 20.03 3.03 -22.92
N VAL A 28 19.14 2.92 -23.91
CA VAL A 28 17.69 3.00 -23.69
C VAL A 28 17.21 1.85 -22.80
N ILE A 29 17.64 0.62 -23.08
CA ILE A 29 17.32 -0.57 -22.28
C ILE A 29 17.86 -0.42 -20.85
N GLN A 30 19.11 -0.01 -20.68
CA GLN A 30 19.72 0.20 -19.37
C GLN A 30 18.92 1.22 -18.55
N LYS A 31 18.52 2.34 -19.16
CA LYS A 31 17.70 3.35 -18.49
C LYS A 31 16.35 2.76 -18.08
N ALA A 32 15.68 2.01 -18.95
CA ALA A 32 14.40 1.40 -18.66
C ALA A 32 14.49 0.40 -17.49
N LEU A 33 15.55 -0.42 -17.45
CA LEU A 33 15.80 -1.36 -16.35
C LEU A 33 16.05 -0.62 -15.02
N ASN A 34 16.87 0.43 -15.04
CA ASN A 34 17.12 1.25 -13.83
C ASN A 34 15.84 1.94 -13.33
N ASP A 35 14.99 2.43 -14.25
CA ASP A 35 13.70 3.02 -13.90
C ASP A 35 12.76 1.98 -13.27
N LEU A 36 12.77 0.73 -13.79
CA LEU A 36 12.02 -0.40 -13.22
C LEU A 36 12.51 -0.77 -11.82
N ASP A 37 13.82 -0.86 -11.60
CA ASP A 37 14.40 -1.14 -10.28
C ASP A 37 14.00 -0.05 -9.28
N GLY A 38 14.06 1.22 -9.70
CA GLY A 38 13.62 2.35 -8.89
C GLY A 38 12.12 2.29 -8.55
N ALA A 39 11.27 1.90 -9.51
CA ALA A 39 9.84 1.72 -9.28
C ALA A 39 9.56 0.54 -8.32
N GLN A 40 10.27 -0.58 -8.47
CA GLN A 40 10.13 -1.74 -7.59
C GLN A 40 10.53 -1.40 -6.16
N ALA A 41 11.63 -0.66 -5.96
CA ALA A 41 12.06 -0.23 -4.63
C ALA A 41 11.02 0.68 -3.95
N ARG A 42 10.37 1.57 -4.71
CA ARG A 42 9.28 2.42 -4.21
C ARG A 42 8.06 1.60 -3.82
N LEU A 43 7.65 0.66 -4.68
CA LEU A 43 6.53 -0.25 -4.39
C LEU A 43 6.76 -1.06 -3.12
N ASN A 44 7.97 -1.59 -2.93
CA ASN A 44 8.32 -2.31 -1.70
C ASN A 44 8.23 -1.39 -0.47
N SER A 45 8.77 -0.17 -0.55
CA SER A 45 8.69 0.80 0.55
C SER A 45 7.25 1.20 0.88
N ASP A 46 6.41 1.40 -0.13
CA ASP A 46 5.00 1.73 0.09
C ASP A 46 4.23 0.54 0.68
N GLN A 47 4.52 -0.68 0.25
CA GLN A 47 3.96 -1.90 0.84
C GLN A 47 4.34 -2.04 2.32
N ASP A 48 5.60 -1.79 2.68
CA ASP A 48 6.06 -1.84 4.08
C ASP A 48 5.33 -0.81 4.96
N LYS A 49 5.15 0.42 4.46
CA LYS A 49 4.38 1.46 5.17
C LYS A 49 2.92 1.06 5.35
N ILE A 50 2.27 0.56 4.29
CA ILE A 50 0.87 0.10 4.36
C ILE A 50 0.72 -1.01 5.40
N ASN A 51 1.66 -1.96 5.43
CA ASN A 51 1.65 -3.04 6.42
C ASN A 51 1.81 -2.51 7.86
N GLN A 52 2.69 -1.53 8.06
CA GLN A 52 2.89 -0.89 9.35
C GLN A 52 1.64 -0.11 9.79
N ASP A 53 1.08 0.71 8.90
CA ASP A 53 -0.12 1.49 9.18
C ASP A 53 -1.32 0.58 9.50
N PHE A 54 -1.49 -0.52 8.75
CA PHE A 54 -2.54 -1.50 9.01
C PHE A 54 -2.38 -2.16 10.39
N LYS A 55 -1.13 -2.47 10.79
CA LYS A 55 -0.84 -3.00 12.13
C LYS A 55 -1.20 -1.98 13.21
N ASN A 56 -0.79 -0.72 13.04
CA ASN A 56 -1.09 0.35 13.99
C ASN A 56 -2.61 0.56 14.14
N ILE A 57 -3.34 0.67 13.02
CA ILE A 57 -4.81 0.80 13.02
C ILE A 57 -5.47 -0.38 13.74
N LYS A 58 -4.99 -1.60 13.51
CA LYS A 58 -5.51 -2.79 14.17
C LYS A 58 -5.32 -2.73 15.69
N ASP A 59 -4.14 -2.31 16.16
CA ASP A 59 -3.84 -2.25 17.58
C ASP A 59 -4.54 -1.06 18.28
N ASP A 60 -4.68 0.07 17.59
CA ASP A 60 -5.48 1.22 18.04
C ASP A 60 -6.95 0.85 18.17
N ASN A 61 -7.52 0.13 17.20
CA ASN A 61 -8.91 -0.33 17.27
C ASN A 61 -9.13 -1.31 18.42
N LYS A 62 -8.22 -2.26 18.67
CA LYS A 62 -8.34 -3.14 19.86
C LYS A 62 -8.35 -2.34 21.16
N THR A 63 -7.51 -1.31 21.26
CA THR A 63 -7.43 -0.46 22.44
C THR A 63 -8.72 0.34 22.62
N ARG A 64 -9.26 0.89 21.52
CA ARG A 64 -10.55 1.59 21.51
C ARG A 64 -11.70 0.68 21.90
N ASP A 65 -11.75 -0.54 21.38
CA ASP A 65 -12.80 -1.52 21.71
C ASP A 65 -12.75 -1.89 23.20
N ALA A 66 -11.54 -2.12 23.75
CA ALA A 66 -11.36 -2.39 25.17
C ALA A 66 -11.82 -1.20 26.05
N ASN A 67 -11.52 0.03 25.63
CA ASN A 67 -11.95 1.23 26.33
C ASN A 67 -13.48 1.42 26.27
N VAL A 68 -14.10 1.21 25.11
CA VAL A 68 -15.56 1.27 24.95
C VAL A 68 -16.23 0.22 25.83
N GLN A 69 -15.73 -1.01 25.86
CA GLN A 69 -16.24 -2.05 26.75
C GLN A 69 -16.12 -1.65 28.23
N ALA A 70 -14.99 -1.07 28.64
CA ALA A 70 -14.79 -0.60 30.00
C ALA A 70 -15.77 0.53 30.37
N ILE A 71 -16.01 1.47 29.47
CA ILE A 71 -16.98 2.56 29.66
C ILE A 71 -18.40 2.02 29.79
N VAL A 72 -18.83 1.14 28.88
CA VAL A 72 -20.16 0.51 28.95
C VAL A 72 -20.31 -0.22 30.28
N ASN A 73 -19.31 -1.00 30.71
CA ASN A 73 -19.33 -1.70 32.00
C ASN A 73 -19.41 -0.74 33.20
N ILE A 74 -18.83 0.45 33.12
CA ILE A 74 -18.96 1.47 34.17
C ILE A 74 -20.38 2.03 34.19
N LEU A 75 -20.91 2.41 33.02
CA LEU A 75 -22.24 3.03 32.90
C LEU A 75 -23.35 2.07 33.30
N THR A 76 -23.25 0.78 32.96
CA THR A 76 -24.19 -0.26 33.40
C THR A 76 -24.24 -0.38 34.94
N LYS A 77 -23.14 -0.08 35.68
CA LYS A 77 -23.16 -0.08 37.16
C LYS A 77 -23.95 1.08 37.77
N TYR A 78 -24.27 2.09 36.96
CA TYR A 78 -25.10 3.22 37.34
C TYR A 78 -26.48 3.13 36.68
N ASP A 79 -26.93 1.91 36.36
CA ASP A 79 -28.23 1.60 35.75
C ASP A 79 -28.50 2.36 34.44
N VAL A 80 -27.45 2.79 33.72
CA VAL A 80 -27.59 3.36 32.38
C VAL A 80 -27.93 2.23 31.41
N PRO A 81 -29.08 2.27 30.72
CA PRO A 81 -29.59 1.16 29.93
C PRO A 81 -28.89 1.11 28.56
N ILE A 82 -27.63 0.66 28.55
CA ILE A 82 -26.84 0.49 27.33
C ILE A 82 -26.09 -0.83 27.34
N GLN A 83 -25.80 -1.37 26.16
CA GLN A 83 -25.00 -2.57 25.96
C GLN A 83 -24.23 -2.52 24.64
N ILE A 84 -23.33 -3.49 24.43
CA ILE A 84 -22.62 -3.65 23.15
C ILE A 84 -23.22 -4.83 22.40
N VAL A 85 -23.76 -4.58 21.20
CA VAL A 85 -24.27 -5.60 20.27
C VAL A 85 -23.56 -5.46 18.94
N ASN A 86 -22.93 -6.54 18.46
CA ASN A 86 -22.20 -6.57 17.19
C ASN A 86 -21.19 -5.42 17.02
N GLY A 87 -20.46 -5.09 18.10
CA GLY A 87 -19.45 -4.03 18.10
C GLY A 87 -20.01 -2.60 18.12
N LYS A 88 -21.32 -2.42 18.35
CA LYS A 88 -21.96 -1.11 18.50
C LYS A 88 -22.56 -0.95 19.89
N VAL A 89 -22.41 0.24 20.48
CA VAL A 89 -23.16 0.61 21.68
C VAL A 89 -24.60 0.89 21.28
N VAL A 90 -25.54 0.25 21.96
CA VAL A 90 -26.99 0.39 21.75
C VAL A 90 -27.68 0.58 23.09
N GLU A 91 -28.83 1.23 23.08
CA GLU A 91 -29.70 1.31 24.25
C GLU A 91 -30.34 -0.06 24.53
N THR A 92 -30.60 -0.34 25.80
CA THR A 92 -31.47 -1.43 26.26
C THR A 92 -32.77 -0.82 26.76
N GLU A 93 -33.85 -1.60 26.82
CA GLU A 93 -35.07 -1.13 27.49
C GLU A 93 -34.76 -0.91 28.99
N GLU A 94 -35.16 0.22 29.56
CA GLU A 94 -35.12 0.47 31.01
C GLU A 94 -35.95 -0.61 31.71
N GLY A 95 -35.43 -1.12 32.83
CA GLY A 95 -35.89 -2.35 33.48
C GLY A 95 -37.41 -2.50 33.67
N GLU A 96 -37.86 -3.75 33.57
CA GLU A 96 -38.98 -4.24 34.38
C GLU A 96 -38.58 -4.36 35.86
#